data_AF-A0A835QAB3-F1
#
_entry.id   AF-A0A835QAB3-F1
#
_cell.length_a   1.000
_cell.length_b   1.000
_cell.length_c   1.000
_cell.angle_alpha   90.00
_cell.angle_beta   90.00
_cell.angle_gamma   90.00
#
_symmetry.space_group_name_H-M   'P 1'
#
loop_
_entity.id
_entity.type
_entity.pdbx_description
1 polymer ?
#
loop_
_entity_poly.entity_id
_entity_poly.type
_entity_poly.pdbx_seq_one_letter_code
_entity_poly.pdbx_strand_id
1 'polypeptide(L)'
;MTMMLVHIGFTFPVSPCKIETKRFERKLCTKQSLNVDQIDYGCGGMANLIRHNETRRCECFDIYSELVPYKDAWYWQKSLVRKRQTSVKRCEDHADALIILQHHPVYTLGTGSSEKFLHFDIENAPYDLYRTERGGEVTYHGPGQLVMYPILNLRCHKMDLHWYLRSLEEVVIRALFTSFSIKASRIEGLTGVWFGNKKLAAVGIRVSQWITYHGLALNVTTDLSPFNQIVPCGIHDHHVGSLGEFLWASEKKGADENFNLMAIVHDSLLKEFSEVFQLSIEHKDIGDLQISTAKSVMHC
;
A
#
# COMPACT_ATOMS: atom_id res chain seq x y z
N MET A 1 -33.21 -35.17 52.41
CA MET A 1 -31.85 -34.92 51.88
C MET A 1 -32.05 -34.22 50.54
N THR A 2 -32.37 -32.93 50.46
CA THR A 2 -31.71 -31.70 50.96
C THR A 2 -30.40 -31.38 50.24
N MET A 3 -30.31 -30.11 49.82
CA MET A 3 -29.16 -29.29 49.38
C MET A 3 -28.93 -29.16 47.88
N MET A 4 -28.67 -27.98 47.30
CA MET A 4 -28.84 -26.57 47.72
C MET A 4 -28.44 -25.73 46.49
N LEU A 5 -29.31 -24.85 46.01
CA LEU A 5 -28.94 -23.78 45.07
C LEU A 5 -28.78 -22.52 45.90
N VAL A 6 -27.55 -22.02 46.03
CA VAL A 6 -27.26 -20.76 46.72
C VAL A 6 -27.22 -19.64 45.68
N HIS A 7 -28.26 -18.81 45.72
CA HIS A 7 -28.27 -17.45 45.20
C HIS A 7 -27.47 -16.54 46.15
N ILE A 8 -26.60 -15.70 45.59
CA ILE A 8 -26.21 -14.44 46.21
C ILE A 8 -26.36 -13.37 45.13
N GLY A 9 -27.37 -12.51 45.32
CA GLY A 9 -27.51 -11.28 44.56
C GLY A 9 -26.78 -10.13 45.25
N PHE A 10 -26.42 -9.12 44.47
CA PHE A 10 -26.36 -7.74 44.95
C PHE A 10 -27.02 -6.84 43.91
N THR A 11 -28.08 -6.18 44.33
CA THR A 11 -28.85 -5.16 43.62
C THR A 11 -28.24 -3.78 43.86
N PHE A 12 -28.21 -2.94 42.84
CA PHE A 12 -28.11 -1.49 42.96
C PHE A 12 -29.09 -0.81 41.99
N PRO A 13 -29.60 0.38 42.33
CA PRO A 13 -30.92 0.85 41.89
C PRO A 13 -30.91 1.45 40.48
N VAL A 14 -31.92 1.10 39.68
CA VAL A 14 -32.21 1.75 38.39
C VAL A 14 -33.25 2.85 38.64
N SER A 15 -32.85 4.11 38.51
CA SER A 15 -33.79 5.23 38.46
C SER A 15 -34.43 5.32 37.06
N PRO A 16 -35.76 5.47 36.93
CA PRO A 16 -36.40 5.58 35.63
C PRO A 16 -36.31 7.02 35.12
N CYS A 17 -35.35 7.29 34.23
CA CYS A 17 -35.34 8.54 33.46
C CYS A 17 -36.21 8.37 32.21
N LYS A 18 -37.33 9.09 32.17
CA LYS A 18 -38.23 9.20 31.02
C LYS A 18 -37.47 9.79 29.84
N ILE A 19 -37.37 9.05 28.73
CA ILE A 19 -36.96 9.61 27.44
C ILE A 19 -38.18 9.58 26.54
N GLU A 20 -38.71 10.78 26.26
CA GLU A 20 -39.80 11.05 25.34
C GLU A 20 -39.44 10.62 23.92
N THR A 21 -40.35 9.87 23.31
CA THR A 21 -40.37 9.54 21.89
C THR A 21 -40.74 10.77 21.06
N LYS A 22 -39.75 11.56 20.63
CA LYS A 22 -39.95 12.56 19.57
C LYS A 22 -39.62 11.96 18.20
N ARG A 23 -40.70 11.58 17.52
CA ARG A 23 -40.82 11.40 16.07
C ARG A 23 -40.25 12.64 15.37
N PHE A 24 -39.10 12.51 14.70
CA PHE A 24 -38.59 13.53 13.79
C PHE A 24 -38.67 13.01 12.35
N GLU A 25 -39.49 13.69 11.58
CA GLU A 25 -39.77 13.42 10.18
C GLU A 25 -38.52 13.64 9.32
N ARG A 26 -38.30 12.73 8.37
CA ARG A 26 -37.30 12.87 7.31
C ARG A 26 -37.68 14.05 6.41
N LYS A 27 -37.02 15.20 6.60
CA LYS A 27 -36.91 16.20 5.54
C LYS A 27 -35.78 15.80 4.60
N LEU A 28 -36.13 15.39 3.38
CA LEU A 28 -35.20 15.42 2.25
C LEU A 28 -34.69 16.86 2.10
N CYS A 29 -33.41 17.06 2.36
CA CYS A 29 -32.71 18.29 2.02
C CYS A 29 -31.81 17.98 0.83
N THR A 30 -32.27 18.35 -0.36
CA THR A 30 -31.48 18.51 -1.57
C THR A 30 -30.38 19.54 -1.30
N LYS A 31 -29.16 19.09 -1.02
CA LYS A 31 -27.99 19.97 -1.05
C LYS A 31 -27.56 20.15 -2.51
N GLN A 32 -28.01 21.24 -3.10
CA GLN A 32 -27.30 21.92 -4.19
C GLN A 32 -25.92 22.33 -3.64
N SER A 33 -24.86 21.69 -4.12
CA SER A 33 -23.50 22.18 -3.94
C SER A 33 -23.27 23.32 -4.93
N LEU A 34 -23.16 24.53 -4.39
CA LEU A 34 -22.69 25.72 -5.08
C LEU A 34 -21.24 25.48 -5.54
N ASN A 35 -21.01 25.49 -6.85
CA ASN A 35 -19.67 25.53 -7.43
C ASN A 35 -19.08 26.93 -7.18
N VAL A 36 -17.89 26.96 -6.57
CA VAL A 36 -17.04 28.14 -6.54
C VAL A 36 -15.96 27.90 -7.58
N ASP A 37 -16.10 28.54 -8.73
CA ASP A 37 -15.14 28.48 -9.82
C ASP A 37 -13.83 29.16 -9.40
N GLN A 38 -12.72 28.42 -9.39
CA GLN A 38 -11.38 29.01 -9.38
C GLN A 38 -10.92 29.18 -10.83
N ILE A 39 -10.75 30.44 -11.23
CA ILE A 39 -10.15 30.83 -12.51
C ILE A 39 -8.64 30.86 -12.30
N ASP A 40 -7.90 29.95 -12.94
CA ASP A 40 -6.45 30.03 -13.03
C ASP A 40 -6.04 30.57 -14.42
N TYR A 41 -5.24 31.63 -14.42
CA TYR A 41 -4.81 32.32 -15.63
C TYR A 41 -3.58 31.60 -16.21
N GLY A 42 -3.81 30.68 -17.14
CA GLY A 42 -2.76 30.11 -17.98
C GLY A 42 -2.29 31.10 -19.07
N CYS A 43 -0.98 31.17 -19.28
CA CYS A 43 -0.38 31.82 -20.44
C CYS A 43 -0.79 31.07 -21.73
N GLY A 44 -1.54 31.72 -22.61
CA GLY A 44 -1.95 31.19 -23.92
C GLY A 44 -3.40 30.71 -23.96
N GLY A 45 -4.30 31.59 -24.40
CA GLY A 45 -5.74 31.37 -24.39
C GLY A 45 -6.23 30.29 -25.35
N MET A 46 -6.98 29.34 -24.79
CA MET A 46 -8.30 28.88 -25.26
C MET A 46 -8.96 28.17 -24.06
N ALA A 47 -10.05 28.74 -23.56
CA ALA A 47 -10.80 28.19 -22.43
C ALA A 47 -11.49 26.88 -22.84
N ASN A 48 -10.88 25.74 -22.51
CA ASN A 48 -11.57 24.47 -22.54
C ASN A 48 -12.35 24.31 -21.23
N LEU A 49 -13.67 24.22 -21.36
CA LEU A 49 -14.56 23.76 -20.30
C LEU A 49 -14.19 22.30 -19.98
N ILE A 50 -13.33 22.07 -18.98
CA ILE A 50 -12.95 20.71 -18.58
C ILE A 50 -14.15 20.08 -17.87
N ARG A 51 -14.71 19.03 -18.45
CA ARG A 51 -15.66 18.14 -17.78
C ARG A 51 -14.95 17.49 -16.59
N HIS A 52 -15.31 17.88 -15.38
CA HIS A 52 -15.00 17.12 -14.18
C HIS A 52 -15.81 15.81 -14.19
N ASN A 53 -15.24 14.70 -14.70
CA ASN A 53 -15.55 13.34 -14.21
C ASN A 53 -14.74 12.17 -14.79
N GLU A 54 -13.65 12.36 -15.53
CA GLU A 54 -12.88 11.21 -16.03
C GLU A 54 -11.71 10.89 -15.09
N THR A 55 -11.86 9.81 -14.31
CA THR A 55 -10.78 9.21 -13.52
C THR A 55 -9.60 8.85 -14.41
N ARG A 56 -8.38 9.16 -13.98
CA ARG A 56 -7.17 8.93 -14.78
C ARG A 56 -6.93 7.43 -14.96
N ARG A 57 -6.58 7.00 -16.17
CA ARG A 57 -6.33 5.58 -16.47
C ARG A 57 -5.04 5.10 -15.82
N CYS A 58 -5.02 3.87 -15.32
CA CYS A 58 -3.87 3.22 -14.72
C CYS A 58 -3.72 1.78 -15.25
N GLU A 59 -2.62 1.50 -15.92
CA GLU A 59 -2.26 0.17 -16.42
C GLU A 59 -1.79 -0.70 -15.25
N CYS A 60 -2.56 -1.72 -14.88
CA CYS A 60 -2.23 -2.62 -13.78
C CYS A 60 -1.65 -3.94 -14.30
N PHE A 61 -0.43 -4.23 -13.89
CA PHE A 61 0.26 -5.50 -14.11
C PHE A 61 0.15 -6.31 -12.83
N ASP A 62 -0.84 -7.20 -12.83
CA ASP A 62 -1.26 -7.95 -11.66
C ASP A 62 -0.70 -9.38 -11.70
N ILE A 63 0.23 -9.64 -10.79
CA ILE A 63 1.04 -10.87 -10.72
C ILE A 63 1.09 -11.33 -9.24
N TYR A 64 0.08 -10.98 -8.45
CA TYR A 64 0.10 -11.25 -7.01
C TYR A 64 0.11 -12.73 -6.68
N SER A 65 -0.35 -13.61 -7.58
CA SER A 65 -0.39 -15.07 -7.36
C SER A 65 0.93 -15.78 -7.59
N GLU A 66 1.95 -15.10 -8.13
CA GLU A 66 3.25 -15.69 -8.49
C GLU A 66 4.40 -15.00 -7.74
N LEU A 67 5.53 -15.71 -7.63
CA LEU A 67 6.76 -15.16 -7.07
C LEU A 67 7.64 -14.62 -8.20
N VAL A 68 8.05 -13.37 -8.07
CA VAL A 68 8.87 -12.68 -9.07
C VAL A 68 10.26 -12.40 -8.50
N PRO A 69 11.36 -12.71 -9.23
CA PRO A 69 12.70 -12.28 -8.84
C PRO A 69 12.77 -10.75 -8.71
N TYR A 70 13.34 -10.25 -7.62
CA TYR A 70 13.36 -8.81 -7.33
C TYR A 70 13.96 -7.99 -8.48
N LYS A 71 15.04 -8.49 -9.07
CA LYS A 71 15.76 -7.85 -10.17
C LYS A 71 14.89 -7.63 -11.41
N ASP A 72 14.03 -8.58 -11.75
CA ASP A 72 13.16 -8.49 -12.92
C ASP A 72 12.10 -7.42 -12.74
N ALA A 73 11.41 -7.42 -11.59
CA ALA A 73 10.45 -6.39 -11.24
C ALA A 73 11.09 -5.00 -11.16
N TRP A 74 12.32 -4.91 -10.64
CA TRP A 74 13.07 -3.65 -10.63
C TRP A 74 13.32 -3.16 -12.06
N TYR A 75 13.74 -4.03 -12.99
CA TYR A 75 13.89 -3.64 -14.40
C TYR A 75 12.58 -3.16 -15.02
N TRP A 76 11.46 -3.83 -14.75
CA TRP A 76 10.13 -3.41 -15.23
C TRP A 76 9.77 -2.02 -14.72
N GLN A 77 9.97 -1.74 -13.43
CA GLN A 77 9.77 -0.41 -12.86
C GLN A 77 10.63 0.65 -13.59
N LYS A 78 11.93 0.38 -13.81
CA LYS A 78 12.82 1.33 -14.50
C LYS A 78 12.40 1.55 -15.96
N SER A 79 11.94 0.51 -16.65
CA SER A 79 11.42 0.60 -18.02
C SER A 79 10.19 1.52 -18.07
N LEU A 80 9.20 1.28 -17.20
CA LEU A 80 8.01 2.12 -17.09
C LEU A 80 8.35 3.57 -16.78
N VAL A 81 9.23 3.81 -15.80
CA VAL A 81 9.68 5.17 -15.44
C VAL A 81 10.28 5.88 -16.66
N ARG A 82 11.16 5.23 -17.42
CA ARG A 82 11.76 5.82 -18.63
C ARG A 82 10.71 6.11 -19.71
N LYS A 83 9.77 5.19 -19.91
CA LYS A 83 8.64 5.37 -20.86
C LYS A 83 7.82 6.61 -20.47
N ARG A 84 7.43 6.74 -19.20
CA ARG A 84 6.65 7.89 -18.70
C ARG A 84 7.42 9.21 -18.79
N GLN A 85 8.71 9.21 -18.45
CA GLN A 85 9.56 10.39 -18.61
C GLN A 85 9.66 10.83 -20.08
N THR A 86 9.72 9.88 -21.01
CA THR A 86 9.73 10.19 -22.45
C THR A 86 8.41 10.80 -22.90
N SER A 87 7.27 10.26 -22.47
CA SER A 87 5.95 10.82 -22.78
C SER A 87 5.78 12.24 -22.21
N VAL A 88 6.25 12.49 -20.98
CA VAL A 88 6.25 13.85 -20.39
C VAL A 88 7.05 14.83 -21.26
N LYS A 89 8.22 14.44 -21.77
CA LYS A 89 9.03 15.29 -22.67
C LYS A 89 8.35 15.57 -24.01
N ARG A 90 7.47 14.68 -24.46
CA ARG A 90 6.68 14.82 -25.69
C ARG A 90 5.32 15.50 -25.47
N CYS A 91 5.02 15.94 -24.24
CA CYS A 91 3.71 16.46 -23.85
C CYS A 91 2.57 15.48 -24.14
N GLU A 92 2.85 14.17 -24.08
CA GLU A 92 1.87 13.11 -24.23
C GLU A 92 1.32 12.75 -22.85
N ASP A 93 -0.01 12.84 -22.68
CA ASP A 93 -0.65 12.28 -21.49
C ASP A 93 -0.70 10.75 -21.61
N HIS A 94 -0.06 10.08 -20.67
CA HIS A 94 0.00 8.63 -20.63
C HIS A 94 -0.58 8.11 -19.32
N ALA A 95 -1.32 7.01 -19.39
CA ALA A 95 -1.85 6.33 -18.22
C ALA A 95 -0.76 6.13 -17.15
N ASP A 96 -1.14 6.22 -15.88
CA ASP A 96 -0.27 5.75 -14.81
C ASP A 96 -0.08 4.24 -14.92
N ALA A 97 0.82 3.66 -14.12
CA ALA A 97 0.95 2.22 -14.03
C ALA A 97 1.05 1.73 -12.59
N LEU A 98 0.67 0.48 -12.40
CA LEU A 98 0.74 -0.23 -11.13
C LEU A 98 1.30 -1.61 -11.40
N ILE A 99 2.28 -2.04 -10.60
CA ILE A 99 2.68 -3.45 -10.54
C ILE A 99 2.32 -3.95 -9.15
N ILE A 100 1.59 -5.05 -9.06
CA ILE A 100 1.32 -5.74 -7.79
C ILE A 100 1.78 -7.20 -7.91
N LEU A 101 2.56 -7.65 -6.93
CA LEU A 101 3.25 -8.94 -7.00
C LEU A 101 3.66 -9.44 -5.62
N GLN A 102 4.27 -10.63 -5.61
CA GLN A 102 5.09 -11.13 -4.51
C GLN A 102 6.52 -11.36 -4.98
N HIS A 103 7.48 -11.33 -4.05
CA HIS A 103 8.88 -11.61 -4.37
C HIS A 103 9.33 -12.98 -3.84
N HIS A 104 10.28 -13.59 -4.55
CA HIS A 104 11.17 -14.55 -3.92
C HIS A 104 11.87 -13.90 -2.71
N PRO A 105 12.27 -14.67 -1.68
CA PRO A 105 12.98 -14.15 -0.52
C PRO A 105 14.17 -13.27 -0.93
N VAL A 106 14.19 -12.03 -0.46
CA VAL A 106 15.19 -11.02 -0.84
C VAL A 106 15.32 -9.96 0.24
N TYR A 107 16.55 -9.50 0.48
CA TYR A 107 16.82 -8.29 1.24
C TYR A 107 17.11 -7.13 0.31
N THR A 108 16.61 -5.95 0.67
CA THR A 108 16.95 -4.72 -0.04
C THR A 108 17.48 -3.67 0.91
N LEU A 109 18.53 -2.97 0.49
CA LEU A 109 19.13 -1.84 1.20
C LEU A 109 18.71 -0.56 0.50
N GLY A 110 17.91 0.27 1.18
CA GLY A 110 17.58 1.61 0.69
C GLY A 110 18.72 2.60 0.85
N THR A 111 18.48 3.84 0.44
CA THR A 111 19.46 4.94 0.48
C THR A 111 19.92 5.32 1.89
N GLY A 112 19.07 5.14 2.91
CA GLY A 112 19.44 5.34 4.32
C GLY A 112 20.12 4.13 4.95
N SER A 113 20.25 3.02 4.22
CA SER A 113 20.75 1.76 4.78
C SER A 113 22.28 1.67 4.80
N SER A 114 22.77 0.93 5.78
CA SER A 114 24.17 0.60 5.97
C SER A 114 24.32 -0.87 6.38
N GLU A 115 25.52 -1.42 6.21
CA GLU A 115 25.78 -2.84 6.45
C GLU A 115 25.66 -3.22 7.94
N LYS A 116 25.84 -2.25 8.86
CA LYS A 116 25.59 -2.42 10.30
C LYS A 116 24.14 -2.81 10.65
N PHE A 117 23.21 -2.68 9.71
CA PHE A 117 21.83 -3.12 9.90
C PHE A 117 21.62 -4.60 9.51
N LEU A 118 22.68 -5.30 9.13
CA LEU A 118 22.67 -6.73 8.80
C LEU A 118 23.30 -7.51 9.95
N HIS A 119 22.67 -8.62 10.33
CA HIS A 119 23.23 -9.59 11.27
C HIS A 119 23.95 -10.75 10.55
N PHE A 120 24.25 -10.56 9.27
CA PHE A 120 24.94 -11.50 8.40
C PHE A 120 25.94 -10.77 7.51
N ASP A 121 26.92 -11.52 6.99
CA ASP A 121 27.90 -11.05 6.03
C ASP A 121 27.29 -10.99 4.62
N ILE A 122 27.58 -9.92 3.88
CA ILE A 122 27.05 -9.66 2.53
C ILE A 122 27.49 -10.76 1.56
N GLU A 123 28.72 -11.24 1.68
CA GLU A 123 29.26 -12.31 0.82
C GLU A 123 28.59 -13.66 1.10
N ASN A 124 27.96 -13.81 2.26
CA ASN A 124 27.29 -15.02 2.72
C ASN A 124 25.83 -14.77 3.11
N ALA A 125 25.17 -13.85 2.38
CA ALA A 125 23.79 -13.51 2.66
C ALA A 125 22.86 -14.72 2.47
N PRO A 126 21.89 -14.96 3.38
CA PRO A 126 21.02 -16.14 3.28
C PRO A 126 20.00 -16.05 2.13
N TYR A 127 19.77 -14.85 1.63
CA TYR A 127 18.96 -14.55 0.45
C TYR A 127 19.66 -13.48 -0.39
N ASP A 128 19.22 -13.32 -1.64
CA ASP A 128 19.66 -12.23 -2.50
C ASP A 128 19.60 -10.88 -1.77
N LEU A 129 20.66 -10.08 -1.94
CA LEU A 129 20.78 -8.76 -1.33
C LEU A 129 21.01 -7.70 -2.42
N TYR A 130 20.12 -6.72 -2.50
CA TYR A 130 20.25 -5.62 -3.47
C TYR A 130 20.32 -4.26 -2.78
N ARG A 131 21.27 -3.42 -3.18
CA ARG A 131 21.24 -1.99 -2.85
C ARG A 131 20.39 -1.25 -3.90
N THR A 132 19.51 -0.38 -3.43
CA THR A 132 18.40 0.18 -4.22
C THR A 132 18.24 1.67 -3.95
N GLU A 133 17.56 2.38 -4.84
CA GLU A 133 17.42 3.83 -4.76
C GLU A 133 16.24 4.30 -3.90
N ARG A 134 15.44 3.38 -3.35
CA ARG A 134 14.32 3.73 -2.47
C ARG A 134 14.77 4.45 -1.21
N GLY A 135 13.88 5.27 -0.67
CA GLY A 135 14.01 5.76 0.69
C GLY A 135 13.99 4.64 1.74
N GLY A 136 14.42 4.97 2.96
CA GLY A 136 14.46 4.05 4.09
C GLY A 136 15.73 3.20 4.13
N GLU A 137 15.77 2.30 5.10
CA GLU A 137 16.93 1.47 5.43
C GLU A 137 16.78 0.06 4.83
N VAL A 138 17.18 -0.99 5.54
CA VAL A 138 17.04 -2.38 5.14
C VAL A 138 15.60 -2.87 5.30
N THR A 139 15.15 -3.76 4.39
CA THR A 139 13.90 -4.52 4.56
C THR A 139 14.02 -5.88 3.90
N TYR A 140 13.09 -6.77 4.22
CA TYR A 140 12.89 -8.06 3.60
C TYR A 140 11.60 -8.07 2.75
N HIS A 141 11.65 -8.81 1.64
CA HIS A 141 10.47 -9.22 0.86
C HIS A 141 10.49 -10.73 0.64
N GLY A 142 9.31 -11.34 0.59
CA GLY A 142 9.18 -12.78 0.40
C GLY A 142 7.74 -13.23 0.18
N PRO A 143 7.51 -14.55 0.07
CA PRO A 143 6.19 -15.13 -0.08
C PRO A 143 5.24 -14.72 1.06
N GLY A 144 3.97 -14.50 0.71
CA GLY A 144 2.93 -14.01 1.63
C GLY A 144 2.99 -12.51 1.90
N GLN A 145 3.91 -11.76 1.26
CA GLN A 145 3.98 -10.30 1.32
C GLN A 145 3.49 -9.71 0.01
N LEU A 146 2.42 -8.90 0.05
CA LEU A 146 1.93 -8.18 -1.12
C LEU A 146 2.75 -6.91 -1.30
N VAL A 147 3.40 -6.79 -2.47
CA VAL A 147 4.21 -5.63 -2.83
C VAL A 147 3.53 -4.90 -3.98
N MET A 148 3.40 -3.58 -3.83
CA MET A 148 2.77 -2.71 -4.80
C MET A 148 3.74 -1.60 -5.19
N TYR A 149 3.98 -1.46 -6.50
CA TYR A 149 4.85 -0.46 -7.11
C TYR A 149 4.07 0.50 -8.02
N PRO A 150 3.49 1.58 -7.48
CA PRO A 150 2.81 2.59 -8.29
C PRO A 150 3.82 3.44 -9.06
N ILE A 151 3.68 3.49 -10.38
CA ILE A 151 4.46 4.31 -11.31
C ILE A 151 3.56 5.47 -11.78
N LEU A 152 3.47 6.50 -10.94
CA LEU A 152 2.58 7.64 -11.13
C LEU A 152 3.35 8.86 -11.62
N ASN A 153 2.73 9.64 -12.51
CA ASN A 153 3.21 10.99 -12.82
C ASN A 153 2.61 12.01 -11.83
N LEU A 154 3.36 12.40 -10.81
CA LEU A 154 2.87 13.30 -9.75
C LEU A 154 2.49 14.70 -10.24
N ARG A 155 2.86 15.10 -11.47
CA ARG A 155 2.35 16.35 -12.08
C ARG A 155 0.87 16.30 -12.40
N CYS A 156 0.34 15.11 -12.65
CA CYS A 156 -1.08 14.88 -12.92
C CYS A 156 -1.88 14.60 -11.63
N HIS A 157 -1.18 14.58 -10.48
CA HIS A 157 -1.75 14.37 -9.16
C HIS A 157 -1.39 15.58 -8.29
N LYS A 158 -0.46 15.39 -7.36
CA LYS A 158 0.10 16.45 -6.53
C LYS A 158 1.63 16.26 -6.45
N MET A 159 2.37 17.32 -6.79
CA MET A 159 3.84 17.36 -6.71
C MET A 159 4.34 17.49 -5.26
N ASP A 160 4.03 16.50 -4.44
CA ASP A 160 4.35 16.46 -3.02
C ASP A 160 4.65 15.02 -2.58
N LEU A 161 5.91 14.78 -2.19
CA LEU A 161 6.39 13.46 -1.82
C LEU A 161 5.83 13.00 -0.47
N HIS A 162 5.59 13.93 0.46
CA HIS A 162 4.99 13.61 1.75
C HIS A 162 3.55 13.21 1.55
N TRP A 163 2.79 13.97 0.76
CA TRP A 163 1.44 13.57 0.37
C TRP A 163 1.42 12.20 -0.28
N TYR A 164 2.26 11.95 -1.28
CA TYR A 164 2.26 10.66 -1.98
C TYR A 164 2.55 9.49 -1.04
N LEU A 165 3.57 9.63 -0.17
CA LEU A 165 3.89 8.63 0.85
C LEU A 165 2.71 8.40 1.81
N ARG A 166 2.10 9.47 2.34
CA ARG A 166 0.94 9.37 3.25
C ARG A 166 -0.27 8.77 2.54
N SER A 167 -0.46 9.03 1.25
CA SER A 167 -1.52 8.40 0.45
C SER A 167 -1.31 6.89 0.31
N LEU A 168 -0.07 6.41 0.12
CA LEU A 168 0.21 4.96 0.12
C LEU A 168 -0.09 4.30 1.47
N GLU A 169 0.26 4.96 2.58
CA GLU A 169 -0.14 4.49 3.91
C GLU A 169 -1.67 4.46 4.06
N GLU A 170 -2.36 5.44 3.49
CA GLU A 170 -3.83 5.53 3.55
C GLU A 170 -4.49 4.37 2.82
N VAL A 171 -3.97 3.98 1.65
CA VAL A 171 -4.45 2.81 0.90
C VAL A 171 -4.45 1.57 1.78
N VAL A 172 -3.34 1.31 2.49
CA VAL A 172 -3.22 0.15 3.36
C VAL A 172 -4.15 0.25 4.57
N ILE A 173 -4.21 1.42 5.22
CA ILE A 173 -5.09 1.64 6.39
C ILE A 173 -6.55 1.39 6.02
N ARG A 174 -7.00 1.96 4.89
CA ARG A 174 -8.36 1.78 4.38
C ARG A 174 -8.63 0.32 4.04
N ALA A 175 -7.71 -0.34 3.33
CA ALA A 175 -7.88 -1.75 2.93
C ALA A 175 -8.02 -2.68 4.13
N LEU A 176 -7.20 -2.48 5.17
CA LEU A 176 -7.28 -3.25 6.41
C LEU A 176 -8.58 -2.98 7.19
N PHE A 177 -9.05 -1.74 7.18
CA PHE A 177 -10.28 -1.37 7.86
C PHE A 177 -11.52 -1.93 7.14
N THR A 178 -11.61 -1.77 5.82
CA THR A 178 -12.79 -2.18 5.04
C THR A 178 -12.97 -3.70 4.99
N SER A 179 -11.86 -4.45 4.87
CA SER A 179 -11.92 -5.91 4.76
C SER A 179 -11.98 -6.63 6.11
N PHE A 180 -11.35 -6.08 7.16
CA PHE A 180 -11.15 -6.81 8.42
C PHE A 180 -11.53 -6.02 9.67
N SER A 181 -12.03 -4.78 9.53
CA SER A 181 -12.27 -3.87 10.67
C SER A 181 -11.03 -3.60 11.53
N ILE A 182 -9.82 -3.80 10.97
CA ILE A 182 -8.57 -3.56 11.66
C ILE A 182 -8.26 -2.06 11.61
N LYS A 183 -8.19 -1.44 12.78
CA LYS A 183 -7.84 -0.02 12.95
C LYS A 183 -6.32 0.17 12.93
N ALA A 184 -5.72 -0.04 11.76
CA ALA A 184 -4.31 0.29 11.56
C ALA A 184 -4.09 1.81 11.54
N SER A 185 -2.88 2.26 11.83
CA SER A 185 -2.56 3.68 11.95
C SER A 185 -1.12 3.99 11.55
N ARG A 186 -0.80 5.28 11.53
CA ARG A 186 0.56 5.80 11.37
C ARG A 186 1.13 6.11 12.74
N ILE A 187 2.44 5.94 12.90
CA ILE A 187 3.16 6.43 14.07
C ILE A 187 4.01 7.63 13.63
N GLU A 188 3.93 8.73 14.39
CA GLU A 188 4.67 9.95 14.06
C GLU A 188 6.19 9.66 14.05
N GLY A 189 6.89 10.18 13.05
CA GLY A 189 8.31 9.88 12.82
C GLY A 189 8.64 8.47 12.28
N LEU A 190 7.69 7.53 12.24
CA LEU A 190 7.92 6.15 11.77
C LEU A 190 7.09 5.82 10.52
N THR A 191 7.73 5.89 9.35
CA THR A 191 7.11 5.58 8.06
C THR A 191 6.57 4.15 7.99
N GLY A 192 5.35 4.00 7.49
CA GLY A 192 4.67 2.71 7.31
C GLY A 192 3.34 2.66 8.05
N VAL A 193 2.71 1.49 8.02
CA VAL A 193 1.41 1.25 8.65
C VAL A 193 1.55 0.23 9.77
N TRP A 194 0.89 0.54 10.88
CA TRP A 194 1.11 -0.10 12.17
C TRP A 194 -0.21 -0.57 12.78
N PHE A 195 -0.18 -1.69 13.49
CA PHE A 195 -1.27 -2.15 14.34
C PHE A 195 -0.70 -2.49 15.73
N GLY A 196 -1.13 -1.75 16.75
CA GLY A 196 -0.43 -1.75 18.04
C GLY A 196 1.03 -1.29 17.87
N ASN A 197 1.97 -2.08 18.38
CA ASN A 197 3.42 -1.86 18.25
C ASN A 197 4.06 -2.67 17.11
N LYS A 198 3.26 -3.18 16.17
CA LYS A 198 3.74 -4.04 15.08
C LYS A 198 3.56 -3.36 13.73
N LYS A 199 4.63 -3.31 12.94
CA LYS A 199 4.63 -2.79 11.57
C LYS A 199 4.04 -3.82 10.62
N LEU A 200 2.90 -3.48 10.03
CA LEU A 200 2.21 -4.29 9.03
C LEU A 200 2.70 -4.02 7.61
N ALA A 201 2.94 -2.74 7.29
CA ALA A 201 3.41 -2.38 5.96
C ALA A 201 4.61 -1.44 6.02
N ALA A 202 5.61 -1.75 5.18
CA ALA A 202 6.70 -0.84 4.87
C ALA A 202 6.32 0.02 3.66
N VAL A 203 6.69 1.30 3.70
CA VAL A 203 6.56 2.22 2.56
C VAL A 203 7.94 2.82 2.29
N GLY A 204 8.42 2.62 1.08
CA GLY A 204 9.73 3.09 0.62
C GLY A 204 9.63 3.48 -0.84
N ILE A 205 9.67 4.77 -1.11
CA ILE A 205 9.45 5.34 -2.45
C ILE A 205 10.73 5.95 -3.02
N ARG A 206 10.75 6.12 -4.35
CA ARG A 206 11.68 6.99 -5.05
C ARG A 206 10.93 7.75 -6.14
N VAL A 207 11.38 8.97 -6.43
CA VAL A 207 10.76 9.83 -7.45
C VAL A 207 11.83 10.38 -8.38
N SER A 208 11.72 10.13 -9.68
CA SER A 208 12.64 10.65 -10.70
C SER A 208 11.87 11.48 -11.71
N GLN A 209 12.18 12.77 -11.80
CA GLN A 209 11.46 13.74 -12.64
C GLN A 209 9.93 13.71 -12.39
N TRP A 210 9.53 13.61 -11.11
CA TRP A 210 8.14 13.44 -10.66
C TRP A 210 7.41 12.18 -11.14
N ILE A 211 8.15 11.18 -11.64
CA ILE A 211 7.63 9.83 -11.85
C ILE A 211 8.03 8.96 -10.66
N THR A 212 7.06 8.33 -10.01
CA THR A 212 7.29 7.47 -8.82
C THR A 212 7.74 6.07 -9.21
N TYR A 213 8.47 5.40 -8.32
CA TYR A 213 8.73 3.96 -8.34
C TYR A 213 9.15 3.46 -6.96
N HIS A 214 9.33 2.16 -6.81
CA HIS A 214 9.14 1.45 -5.54
C HIS A 214 7.71 1.70 -5.01
N GLY A 215 7.48 1.61 -3.71
CA GLY A 215 6.10 1.72 -3.21
C GLY A 215 5.94 1.16 -1.81
N LEU A 216 5.01 0.22 -1.65
CA LEU A 216 4.65 -0.37 -0.36
C LEU A 216 4.77 -1.90 -0.39
N ALA A 217 4.98 -2.47 0.78
CA ALA A 217 4.99 -3.91 1.01
C ALA A 217 4.19 -4.23 2.28
N LEU A 218 3.08 -4.94 2.14
CA LEU A 218 2.19 -5.33 3.23
C LEU A 218 2.43 -6.80 3.60
N ASN A 219 2.76 -7.06 4.86
CA ASN A 219 2.90 -8.40 5.39
C ASN A 219 1.51 -9.02 5.61
N VAL A 220 1.12 -9.97 4.75
CA VAL A 220 -0.19 -10.62 4.84
C VAL A 220 -0.04 -11.96 5.57
N THR A 221 0.54 -12.96 4.91
CA THR A 221 0.89 -14.28 5.47
C THR A 221 2.41 -14.50 5.52
N THR A 222 3.17 -13.41 5.40
CA THR A 222 4.64 -13.41 5.33
C THR A 222 5.27 -14.14 6.51
N ASP A 223 6.25 -15.00 6.23
CA ASP A 223 7.17 -15.46 7.26
C ASP A 223 8.02 -14.30 7.73
N LEU A 224 7.91 -13.96 9.02
CA LEU A 224 8.63 -12.85 9.61
C LEU A 224 10.03 -13.24 10.12
N SER A 225 10.37 -14.53 10.13
CA SER A 225 11.68 -15.01 10.61
C SER A 225 12.89 -14.31 9.95
N PRO A 226 12.87 -13.96 8.65
CA PRO A 226 13.97 -13.24 8.01
C PRO A 226 14.18 -11.82 8.55
N PHE A 227 13.15 -11.18 9.12
CA PHE A 227 13.32 -9.85 9.73
C PHE A 227 14.22 -9.88 10.98
N ASN A 228 14.44 -11.04 11.62
CA ASN A 228 15.37 -11.18 12.75
C ASN A 228 16.85 -11.03 12.34
N GLN A 229 17.14 -11.17 11.05
CA GLN A 229 18.48 -11.06 10.48
C GLN A 229 18.86 -9.63 10.10
N ILE A 230 17.94 -8.68 10.28
CA ILE A 230 18.12 -7.27 9.93
C ILE A 230 17.63 -6.35 11.05
N VAL A 231 18.12 -5.12 11.06
CA VAL A 231 17.61 -4.04 11.91
C VAL A 231 16.89 -3.04 11.02
N PRO A 232 15.56 -3.09 10.88
CA PRO A 232 14.85 -2.14 10.05
C PRO A 232 14.75 -0.77 10.75
N CYS A 233 14.43 0.27 9.98
CA CYS A 233 14.44 1.67 10.42
C CYS A 233 13.59 1.99 11.64
N GLY A 234 14.24 2.50 12.69
CA GLY A 234 13.61 3.15 13.85
C GLY A 234 12.93 2.21 14.84
N ILE A 235 13.22 0.90 14.77
CA ILE A 235 12.41 -0.13 15.42
C ILE A 235 13.07 -0.81 16.64
N HIS A 236 14.02 -0.17 17.34
CA HIS A 236 14.63 -0.80 18.52
C HIS A 236 13.59 -1.26 19.57
N ASP A 237 12.44 -0.56 19.65
CA ASP A 237 11.34 -0.87 20.57
C ASP A 237 10.02 -1.34 19.89
N HIS A 238 10.02 -1.61 18.58
CA HIS A 238 8.82 -2.12 17.91
C HIS A 238 9.14 -3.40 17.11
N HIS A 239 8.11 -4.09 16.63
CA HIS A 239 8.29 -5.34 15.90
C HIS A 239 7.67 -5.24 14.51
N VAL A 240 8.06 -6.15 13.61
CA VAL A 240 7.27 -6.41 12.41
C VAL A 240 6.12 -7.34 12.76
N GLY A 241 5.00 -7.22 12.05
CA GLY A 241 3.85 -8.12 12.16
C GLY A 241 3.31 -8.47 10.79
N SER A 242 2.41 -9.44 10.74
CA SER A 242 1.65 -9.80 9.55
C SER A 242 0.15 -9.90 9.87
N LEU A 243 -0.69 -9.74 8.86
CA LEU A 243 -2.13 -9.85 9.03
C LEU A 243 -2.55 -11.24 9.54
N GLY A 244 -1.93 -12.30 9.04
CA GLY A 244 -2.19 -13.68 9.45
C GLY A 244 -1.90 -13.93 10.93
N GLU A 245 -0.81 -13.37 11.47
CA GLU A 245 -0.53 -13.44 12.91
C GLU A 245 -1.68 -12.85 13.75
N PHE A 246 -2.28 -11.75 13.28
CA PHE A 246 -3.35 -11.06 14.00
C PHE A 246 -4.71 -11.74 13.89
N LEU A 247 -5.04 -12.27 12.71
CA LEU A 247 -6.34 -12.91 12.49
C LEU A 247 -6.43 -14.32 13.08
N TRP A 248 -5.30 -15.03 13.18
CA TRP A 248 -5.31 -16.46 13.51
C TRP A 248 -4.76 -16.82 14.90
N ALA A 249 -4.42 -15.84 15.73
CA ALA A 249 -4.11 -16.02 17.16
C ALA A 249 -3.24 -17.28 17.49
N SER A 250 -2.18 -17.50 16.71
CA SER A 250 -1.21 -18.62 16.82
C SER A 250 -1.59 -19.97 16.18
N GLU A 251 -2.72 -20.09 15.48
CA GLU A 251 -3.01 -21.27 14.66
C GLU A 251 -2.35 -21.17 13.29
N LYS A 252 -1.48 -22.15 12.94
CA LYS A 252 -1.00 -22.28 11.56
C LYS A 252 -2.12 -22.77 10.67
N LYS A 253 -2.52 -21.96 9.68
CA LYS A 253 -3.54 -22.31 8.70
C LYS A 253 -2.94 -22.97 7.46
N GLY A 254 -3.76 -23.77 6.78
CA GLY A 254 -3.39 -24.45 5.54
C GLY A 254 -3.20 -23.49 4.36
N ALA A 255 -2.68 -24.01 3.25
CA ALA A 255 -2.41 -23.21 2.04
C ALA A 255 -3.67 -22.52 1.49
N ASP A 256 -4.83 -23.17 1.55
CA ASP A 256 -6.09 -22.64 1.02
C ASP A 256 -6.59 -21.40 1.78
N GLU A 257 -6.45 -21.40 3.10
CA GLU A 257 -6.82 -20.23 3.94
C GLU A 257 -5.85 -19.07 3.71
N ASN A 258 -4.56 -19.36 3.54
CA ASN A 258 -3.57 -18.35 3.19
C ASN A 258 -3.85 -17.72 1.82
N PHE A 259 -4.21 -18.54 0.83
CA PHE A 259 -4.57 -18.07 -0.51
C PHE A 259 -5.81 -17.16 -0.47
N ASN A 260 -6.84 -17.57 0.28
CA ASN A 260 -8.06 -16.77 0.44
C ASN A 260 -7.76 -15.42 1.09
N LEU A 261 -6.96 -15.40 2.17
CA LEU A 261 -6.59 -14.14 2.82
C LEU A 261 -5.80 -13.22 1.87
N MET A 262 -4.84 -13.77 1.12
CA MET A 262 -4.08 -13.02 0.12
C MET A 262 -4.99 -12.37 -0.93
N ALA A 263 -5.97 -13.13 -1.45
CA ALA A 263 -6.92 -12.63 -2.44
C ALA A 263 -7.81 -11.50 -1.88
N ILE A 264 -8.34 -11.64 -0.66
CA ILE A 264 -9.16 -10.58 -0.03
C ILE A 264 -8.35 -9.29 0.14
N VAL A 265 -7.11 -9.40 0.63
CA VAL A 265 -6.24 -8.23 0.85
C VAL A 265 -5.86 -7.60 -0.48
N HIS A 266 -5.53 -8.41 -1.48
CA HIS A 266 -5.22 -7.98 -2.84
C HIS A 266 -6.35 -7.11 -3.43
N ASP A 267 -7.57 -7.64 -3.45
CA ASP A 267 -8.73 -6.94 -4.03
C ASP A 267 -9.02 -5.63 -3.29
N SER A 268 -8.89 -5.65 -1.96
CA SER A 268 -9.05 -4.46 -1.13
C SER A 268 -7.97 -3.41 -1.41
N LEU A 269 -6.71 -3.81 -1.53
CA LEU A 269 -5.61 -2.89 -1.88
C LEU A 269 -5.83 -2.25 -3.25
N LEU A 270 -6.21 -3.01 -4.27
CA LEU A 270 -6.48 -2.47 -5.61
C LEU A 270 -7.64 -1.46 -5.59
N LYS A 271 -8.74 -1.81 -4.90
CA LYS A 271 -9.91 -0.94 -4.76
C LYS A 271 -9.55 0.37 -4.05
N GLU A 272 -8.92 0.28 -2.88
CA GLU A 272 -8.59 1.47 -2.10
C GLU A 272 -7.49 2.30 -2.77
N PHE A 273 -6.57 1.68 -3.52
CA PHE A 273 -5.62 2.39 -4.38
C PHE A 273 -6.31 3.20 -5.48
N SER A 274 -7.24 2.57 -6.21
CA SER A 274 -8.08 3.23 -7.21
C SER A 274 -8.83 4.42 -6.62
N GLU A 275 -9.42 4.27 -5.43
CA GLU A 275 -10.17 5.35 -4.77
C GLU A 275 -9.27 6.46 -4.21
N VAL A 276 -8.14 6.14 -3.59
CA VAL A 276 -7.23 7.16 -3.02
C VAL A 276 -6.60 8.02 -4.11
N PHE A 277 -6.24 7.43 -5.24
CA PHE A 277 -5.60 8.13 -6.35
C PHE A 277 -6.55 8.53 -7.47
N GLN A 278 -7.86 8.24 -7.35
CA GLN A 278 -8.89 8.54 -8.35
C GLN A 278 -8.57 7.96 -9.74
N LEU A 279 -8.19 6.68 -9.75
CA LEU A 279 -7.70 5.96 -10.93
C LEU A 279 -8.70 4.92 -11.44
N SER A 280 -8.83 4.83 -12.77
CA SER A 280 -9.49 3.70 -13.43
C SER A 280 -8.45 2.63 -13.75
N ILE A 281 -8.56 1.47 -13.09
CA ILE A 281 -7.64 0.34 -13.24
C ILE A 281 -7.97 -0.44 -14.53
N GLU A 282 -6.97 -0.58 -15.41
CA GLU A 282 -7.02 -1.44 -16.59
C GLU A 282 -5.96 -2.54 -16.46
N HIS A 283 -6.38 -3.79 -16.35
CA HIS A 283 -5.44 -4.91 -16.29
C HIS A 283 -4.72 -5.10 -17.64
N LYS A 284 -3.41 -5.33 -17.58
CA LYS A 284 -2.52 -5.57 -18.73
C LYS A 284 -1.76 -6.87 -18.53
N ASP A 285 -1.32 -7.45 -19.65
CA ASP A 285 -0.52 -8.67 -19.64
C ASP A 285 0.93 -8.37 -19.23
N ILE A 286 1.55 -9.30 -18.50
CA ILE A 286 2.94 -9.16 -18.07
C ILE A 286 3.94 -9.13 -19.26
N GLY A 287 3.59 -9.78 -20.37
CA GLY A 287 4.36 -9.77 -21.62
C GLY A 287 4.60 -8.36 -22.14
N ASP A 288 3.69 -7.41 -21.88
CA ASP A 288 3.87 -6.01 -22.24
C ASP A 288 5.04 -5.36 -21.46
N LEU A 289 5.28 -5.77 -20.20
CA LEU A 289 6.45 -5.34 -19.43
C LEU A 289 7.74 -5.91 -20.00
N GLN A 290 7.74 -7.20 -20.35
CA GLN A 290 8.92 -7.89 -20.88
C GLN A 290 9.35 -7.32 -22.24
N ILE A 291 8.39 -7.10 -23.15
CA ILE A 291 8.64 -6.47 -24.46
C ILE A 291 9.19 -5.05 -24.29
N SER A 292 8.64 -4.28 -23.35
CA SER A 292 9.15 -2.92 -23.07
C SER A 292 10.60 -2.94 -22.57
N THR A 293 10.92 -3.92 -21.73
CA THR A 293 12.24 -4.07 -21.11
C THR A 293 13.27 -4.45 -22.17
N ALA A 294 12.99 -5.43 -23.02
CA ALA A 294 13.86 -5.84 -24.12
C ALA A 294 14.21 -4.69 -25.07
N LYS A 295 13.23 -3.85 -25.42
CA LYS A 295 13.46 -2.65 -26.24
C LYS A 295 14.34 -1.62 -25.54
N SER A 296 14.22 -1.47 -24.22
CA SER A 296 15.03 -0.52 -23.44
C SER A 296 16.50 -0.95 -23.29
N VAL A 297 16.77 -2.27 -23.24
CA VAL A 297 18.13 -2.82 -23.13
C VAL A 297 18.88 -2.67 -24.46
N MET A 298 18.21 -2.78 -25.60
CA MET A 298 18.83 -2.56 -26.92
C MET A 298 19.17 -1.10 -27.26
N HIS A 299 18.82 -0.13 -26.41
CA HIS A 299 19.10 1.30 -26.62
C HIS A 299 19.96 1.92 -25.51
N CYS A 300 20.60 1.10 -24.66
CA CYS A 300 21.59 1.54 -23.67
C CYS A 300 23.01 1.23 -24.15
#